data_AF-A0A7S2AMA1-F1
#
_entry.id   AF-A0A7S2AMA1-F1
#
_cell.length_a   1.000
_cell.length_b   1.000
_cell.length_c   1.000
_cell.angle_alpha   90.00
_cell.angle_beta   90.00
_cell.angle_gamma   90.00
#
_symmetry.space_group_name_H-M   'P 1'
#
loop_
_entity.id
_entity.type
_entity.pdbx_description
1 polymer ?
#
loop_
_entity_poly.entity_id
_entity_poly.type
_entity_poly.pdbx_seq_one_letter_code
_entity_poly.pdbx_strand_id
1 'polypeptide(L)'
;SRARMLREPVQPGQPPPFPPTYKLAVPGPGYSEKRVPAWTDRILYRSSDVKPLKYEVVEQQQVLQPARNITDHNPVYGLFEVECIRVNKGVLTERARKALHRTKSTKNFDDRMEHFAGEQERHFRWRFVNTGRPHIELLAQRIFDALKEELDGPELTLAADKLVRSQQHLWRLVCDHVEDKLHKSLKTSRDGRQQRSRVSFLEGTLRDLS
;
A
#
# COMPACT_ATOMS: atom_id res chain seq x y z
N SER A 1 -10.79 10.37 -17.59
CA SER A 1 -9.94 9.92 -16.47
C SER A 1 -10.83 9.33 -15.37
N ARG A 2 -10.79 8.01 -15.13
CA ARG A 2 -11.48 7.42 -13.96
C ARG A 2 -10.63 7.70 -12.72
N ALA A 3 -10.88 8.83 -12.06
CA ALA A 3 -10.52 9.00 -10.66
C ALA A 3 -10.87 7.70 -9.92
N ARG A 4 -9.94 7.15 -9.13
CA ARG A 4 -10.05 5.83 -8.48
C ARG A 4 -11.34 5.79 -7.65
N MET A 5 -12.43 5.35 -8.26
CA MET A 5 -13.74 5.33 -7.62
C MET A 5 -13.66 4.32 -6.47
N LEU A 6 -14.30 4.65 -5.34
CA LEU A 6 -14.48 3.67 -4.28
C LEU A 6 -15.28 2.51 -4.87
N ARG A 7 -14.84 1.28 -4.57
CA ARG A 7 -15.47 0.07 -5.07
C ARG A 7 -16.06 -0.70 -3.90
N GLU A 8 -17.25 -1.25 -4.13
CA GLU A 8 -17.78 -2.29 -3.26
C GLU A 8 -17.17 -3.64 -3.63
N PRO A 9 -17.22 -4.62 -2.72
CA PRO A 9 -16.69 -5.97 -2.96
C PRO A 9 -17.69 -6.81 -3.79
N VAL A 10 -18.35 -6.18 -4.76
CA VAL A 10 -19.35 -6.76 -5.67
C VAL A 10 -19.07 -6.31 -7.10
N GLN A 11 -19.72 -6.94 -8.08
CA GLN A 11 -19.60 -6.49 -9.46
C GLN A 11 -20.21 -5.09 -9.62
N PRO A 12 -19.63 -4.21 -10.45
CA PRO A 12 -20.19 -2.88 -10.69
C PRO A 12 -21.65 -2.95 -11.12
N GLY A 13 -22.52 -2.19 -10.45
CA GLY A 13 -23.95 -2.14 -10.72
C GLY A 13 -24.79 -3.21 -10.02
N GLN A 14 -24.17 -4.11 -9.25
CA GLN A 14 -24.90 -5.07 -8.42
C GLN A 14 -25.11 -4.55 -6.99
N PRO A 15 -26.25 -4.87 -6.35
CA PRO A 15 -26.44 -4.61 -4.93
C PRO A 15 -25.55 -5.52 -4.06
N PRO A 16 -25.38 -5.22 -2.76
CA PRO A 16 -24.75 -6.14 -1.82
C PRO A 16 -25.42 -7.53 -1.82
N PRO A 17 -24.67 -8.63 -1.65
CA PRO A 17 -25.20 -10.00 -1.77
C PRO A 17 -25.93 -10.47 -0.49
N PHE A 18 -26.41 -9.54 0.33
CA PHE A 18 -27.10 -9.77 1.59
C PHE A 18 -28.32 -8.84 1.68
N PRO A 19 -29.35 -9.16 2.49
CA PRO A 19 -30.54 -8.32 2.61
C PRO A 19 -30.22 -6.97 3.28
N PRO A 20 -31.12 -5.97 3.18
CA PRO A 20 -30.94 -4.68 3.84
C PRO A 20 -30.58 -4.83 5.33
N THR A 21 -29.58 -4.10 5.79
CA THR A 21 -29.12 -4.23 7.18
C THR A 21 -29.96 -3.42 8.16
N TYR A 22 -30.68 -2.41 7.67
CA TYR A 22 -31.54 -1.48 8.42
C TYR A 22 -32.96 -1.48 7.82
N LYS A 23 -34.05 -1.15 8.51
CA LYS A 23 -34.22 -1.00 9.96
C LYS A 23 -34.90 -2.24 10.52
N LEU A 24 -34.18 -3.03 11.30
CA LEU A 24 -34.73 -4.23 11.92
C LEU A 24 -35.72 -3.86 13.03
N ALA A 25 -36.72 -4.71 13.25
CA ALA A 25 -37.60 -4.60 14.41
C ALA A 25 -36.82 -5.00 15.67
N VAL A 26 -36.87 -4.16 16.72
CA VAL A 26 -36.16 -4.39 17.98
C VAL A 26 -37.09 -4.12 19.16
N PRO A 27 -37.20 -5.04 20.14
CA PRO A 27 -36.75 -6.43 20.05
C PRO A 27 -37.68 -7.23 19.13
N GLY A 28 -37.15 -8.22 18.44
CA GLY A 28 -37.97 -9.16 17.67
C GLY A 28 -37.39 -9.54 16.32
N PRO A 29 -38.06 -10.41 15.56
CA PRO A 29 -37.67 -10.80 14.21
C PRO A 29 -38.06 -9.75 13.16
N GLY A 30 -37.39 -9.77 12.00
CA GLY A 30 -37.82 -9.01 10.82
C GLY A 30 -37.50 -7.50 10.83
N TYR A 31 -38.19 -6.76 9.95
CA TYR A 31 -38.00 -5.31 9.75
C TYR A 31 -39.08 -4.49 10.45
N SER A 32 -38.74 -3.26 10.83
CA SER A 32 -39.69 -2.30 11.38
C SER A 32 -40.67 -1.82 10.30
N GLU A 33 -41.98 -1.99 10.52
CA GLU A 33 -43.05 -1.51 9.61
C GLU A 33 -43.01 0.00 9.34
N LYS A 34 -42.43 0.79 10.27
CA LYS A 34 -42.39 2.25 10.19
C LYS A 34 -41.33 2.80 9.23
N ARG A 35 -40.38 1.99 8.76
CA ARG A 35 -39.26 2.46 7.92
C ARG A 35 -38.94 1.47 6.81
N VAL A 36 -38.63 2.01 5.63
CA VAL A 36 -38.21 1.22 4.47
C VAL A 36 -36.87 0.54 4.77
N PRO A 37 -36.74 -0.78 4.53
CA PRO A 37 -35.45 -1.46 4.62
C PRO A 37 -34.40 -0.86 3.68
N ALA A 38 -33.17 -0.67 4.15
CA ALA A 38 -32.06 -0.10 3.40
C ALA A 38 -30.69 -0.72 3.76
N TRP A 39 -29.75 -0.69 2.81
CA TRP A 39 -28.33 -1.03 3.02
C TRP A 39 -27.55 0.19 3.47
N THR A 40 -27.74 0.60 4.71
CA THR A 40 -27.07 1.76 5.30
C THR A 40 -25.60 1.51 5.60
N ASP A 41 -25.25 0.25 5.87
CA ASP A 41 -23.91 -0.17 6.27
C ASP A 41 -23.18 -0.74 5.05
N ARG A 42 -22.08 -0.10 4.65
CA ARG A 42 -21.35 -0.42 3.41
C ARG A 42 -19.85 -0.47 3.64
N ILE A 43 -19.17 -1.41 2.99
CA ILE A 43 -17.70 -1.49 2.98
C ILE A 43 -17.20 -1.13 1.59
N LEU A 44 -16.36 -0.10 1.53
CA LEU A 44 -15.76 0.40 0.30
C LEU A 44 -14.25 0.28 0.37
N TYR A 45 -13.62 -0.08 -0.75
CA TYR A 45 -12.16 -0.15 -0.86
C TYR A 45 -11.66 0.57 -2.12
N ARG A 46 -10.37 0.95 -2.08
CA ARG A 46 -9.68 1.64 -3.18
C ARG A 46 -8.24 1.18 -3.29
N SER A 47 -8.02 0.03 -3.92
CA SER A 47 -6.67 -0.42 -4.30
C SER A 47 -6.74 -1.39 -5.48
N SER A 48 -5.64 -1.52 -6.22
CA SER A 48 -5.40 -2.65 -7.14
C SER A 48 -4.92 -3.90 -6.41
N ASP A 49 -4.31 -3.71 -5.24
CA ASP A 49 -3.59 -4.76 -4.50
C ASP A 49 -4.49 -5.45 -3.47
N VAL A 50 -5.80 -5.17 -3.56
CA VAL A 50 -6.83 -5.68 -2.66
C VAL A 50 -7.80 -6.49 -3.50
N LYS A 51 -7.93 -7.77 -3.16
CA LYS A 51 -8.89 -8.69 -3.74
C LYS A 51 -9.96 -9.02 -2.71
N PRO A 52 -11.24 -8.67 -2.95
CA PRO A 52 -12.31 -9.05 -2.04
C PRO A 52 -12.56 -10.57 -2.13
N LEU A 53 -12.67 -11.20 -0.98
CA LEU A 53 -12.97 -12.63 -0.83
C LEU A 53 -14.40 -12.87 -0.35
N LYS A 54 -14.88 -12.04 0.59
CA LYS A 54 -16.25 -12.10 1.11
C LYS A 54 -16.80 -10.71 1.38
N TYR A 55 -18.11 -10.58 1.28
CA TYR A 55 -18.86 -9.41 1.70
C TYR A 55 -20.25 -9.84 2.13
N GLU A 56 -20.47 -9.88 3.43
CA GLU A 56 -21.59 -10.58 4.03
C GLU A 56 -22.10 -9.80 5.25
N VAL A 57 -23.21 -10.27 5.79
CA VAL A 57 -23.83 -9.73 7.00
C VAL A 57 -23.92 -10.81 8.06
N VAL A 58 -23.81 -10.42 9.32
CA VAL A 58 -24.13 -11.29 10.46
C VAL A 58 -25.59 -11.08 10.82
N GLU A 59 -26.45 -12.05 10.49
CA GLU A 59 -27.85 -12.02 10.91
C GLU A 59 -27.96 -12.35 12.39
N GLN A 60 -28.36 -11.36 13.20
CA GLN A 60 -28.45 -11.51 14.66
C GLN A 60 -29.31 -12.71 15.09
N GLN A 61 -30.40 -12.98 14.35
CA GLN A 61 -31.31 -14.08 14.63
C GLN A 61 -30.67 -15.46 14.46
N GLN A 62 -29.64 -15.58 13.62
CA GLN A 62 -28.94 -16.84 13.39
C GLN A 62 -27.88 -17.12 14.46
N VAL A 63 -27.32 -16.07 15.08
CA VAL A 63 -26.19 -16.19 16.02
C VAL A 63 -26.58 -16.03 17.48
N LEU A 64 -27.71 -15.38 17.79
CA LEU A 64 -28.18 -15.16 19.16
C LEU A 64 -29.17 -16.23 19.61
N GLN A 65 -29.11 -16.59 20.89
CA GLN A 65 -30.06 -17.48 21.54
C GLN A 65 -30.69 -16.78 22.77
N PRO A 66 -32.03 -16.60 22.82
CA PRO A 66 -32.98 -16.94 21.77
C PRO A 66 -32.82 -16.04 20.54
N ALA A 67 -33.27 -16.52 19.37
CA ALA A 67 -33.18 -15.81 18.10
C ALA A 67 -33.97 -14.49 18.17
N ARG A 68 -33.26 -13.35 18.11
CA ARG A 68 -33.85 -12.00 18.16
C ARG A 68 -32.90 -10.98 17.58
N ASN A 69 -33.44 -9.86 17.08
CA ASN A 69 -32.66 -8.66 16.88
C ASN A 69 -32.51 -7.92 18.21
N ILE A 70 -31.28 -7.56 18.57
CA ILE A 70 -30.94 -6.71 19.72
C ILE A 70 -30.56 -5.29 19.28
N THR A 71 -30.18 -5.12 18.02
CA THR A 71 -29.93 -3.83 17.36
C THR A 71 -30.77 -3.71 16.09
N ASP A 72 -31.07 -2.48 15.66
CA ASP A 72 -31.85 -2.23 14.46
C ASP A 72 -31.03 -2.32 13.16
N HIS A 73 -29.76 -2.73 13.31
CA HIS A 73 -28.83 -3.04 12.24
C HIS A 73 -28.27 -4.46 12.39
N ASN A 74 -28.12 -5.19 11.27
CA ASN A 74 -27.24 -6.36 11.22
C ASN A 74 -25.80 -5.93 10.86
N PRO A 75 -24.76 -6.39 11.58
CA PRO A 75 -23.37 -6.03 11.27
C PRO A 75 -22.90 -6.53 9.90
N VAL A 76 -22.29 -5.63 9.12
CA VAL A 76 -21.69 -5.96 7.81
C VAL A 76 -20.19 -6.21 7.95
N TYR A 77 -19.67 -7.23 7.27
CA TYR A 77 -18.25 -7.53 7.27
C TYR A 77 -17.74 -7.88 5.86
N GLY A 78 -16.45 -7.67 5.65
CA GLY A 78 -15.77 -7.98 4.39
C GLY A 78 -14.42 -8.65 4.66
N LEU A 79 -14.12 -9.69 3.89
CA LEU A 79 -12.83 -10.36 3.91
C LEU A 79 -12.05 -9.99 2.66
N PHE A 80 -10.80 -9.60 2.81
CA PHE A 80 -9.95 -9.16 1.72
C PHE A 80 -8.60 -9.89 1.77
N GLU A 81 -8.12 -10.31 0.61
CA GLU A 81 -6.73 -10.67 0.38
C GLU A 81 -5.99 -9.40 -0.06
N VAL A 82 -4.90 -9.06 0.64
CA VAL A 82 -4.13 -7.84 0.38
C VAL A 82 -2.68 -8.22 0.09
N GLU A 83 -2.20 -7.86 -1.10
CA GLU A 83 -0.80 -8.06 -1.45
C GLU A 83 0.07 -7.05 -0.69
N CYS A 84 0.95 -7.56 0.16
CA CYS A 84 1.80 -6.76 1.04
C CYS A 84 3.28 -7.00 0.75
N ILE A 85 4.06 -5.92 0.70
CA ILE A 85 5.52 -6.00 0.64
C ILE A 85 6.07 -6.02 2.06
N ARG A 86 6.62 -7.16 2.47
CA ARG A 86 7.33 -7.25 3.76
C ARG A 86 8.76 -6.76 3.58
N VAL A 87 9.12 -5.70 4.29
CA VAL A 87 10.46 -5.13 4.28
C VAL A 87 11.15 -5.46 5.60
N ASN A 88 12.25 -6.22 5.55
CA ASN A 88 13.09 -6.43 6.73
C ASN A 88 13.88 -5.15 7.03
N LYS A 89 13.45 -4.43 8.06
CA LYS A 89 14.05 -3.15 8.46
C LYS A 89 15.54 -3.28 8.79
N GLY A 90 15.96 -4.36 9.44
CA GLY A 90 17.36 -4.59 9.81
C GLY A 90 18.23 -4.75 8.58
N VAL A 91 17.82 -5.61 7.64
CA VAL A 91 18.51 -5.82 6.37
C VAL A 91 18.52 -4.55 5.54
N LEU A 92 17.38 -3.85 5.41
CA LEU A 92 17.30 -2.60 4.66
C LEU A 92 18.22 -1.53 5.26
N THR A 93 18.21 -1.37 6.59
CA THR A 93 19.04 -0.38 7.29
C THR A 93 20.52 -0.69 7.10
N GLU A 94 20.93 -1.95 7.24
CA GLU A 94 22.33 -2.35 7.04
C GLU A 94 22.76 -2.19 5.58
N ARG A 95 21.91 -2.55 4.62
CA ARG A 95 22.18 -2.37 3.19
C ARG A 95 22.34 -0.91 2.83
N ALA A 96 21.43 -0.07 3.31
CA ALA A 96 21.52 1.35 3.04
C ALA A 96 22.73 1.98 3.75
N ARG A 97 23.08 1.55 4.96
CA ARG A 97 24.33 1.93 5.64
C ARG A 97 25.57 1.56 4.80
N LYS A 98 25.62 0.33 4.28
CA LYS A 98 26.73 -0.12 3.42
C LYS A 98 26.82 0.69 2.13
N ALA A 99 25.70 0.95 1.44
CA ALA A 99 25.68 1.79 0.24
C ALA A 99 26.19 3.22 0.51
N LEU A 100 25.79 3.81 1.64
CA LEU A 100 26.24 5.14 2.08
C LEU A 100 27.72 5.20 2.45
N HIS A 101 28.32 4.09 2.89
CA HIS A 101 29.76 4.00 3.16
C HIS A 101 30.57 3.65 1.91
N ARG A 102 29.97 2.98 0.91
CA ARG A 102 30.61 2.63 -0.36
C ARG A 102 30.98 3.86 -1.19
N THR A 103 30.22 4.94 -1.08
CA THR A 103 30.57 6.26 -1.66
C THR A 103 31.73 6.97 -0.95
N LYS A 104 32.24 6.45 0.18
CA LYS A 104 33.34 7.07 0.94
C LYS A 104 34.62 6.25 1.02
N SER A 105 34.59 4.96 0.67
CA SER A 105 35.74 4.07 0.86
C SER A 105 35.95 3.18 -0.37
N THR A 106 36.65 3.72 -1.36
CA THR A 106 37.34 2.91 -2.37
C THR A 106 38.57 2.25 -1.72
N LYS A 107 38.44 0.97 -1.39
CA LYS A 107 39.44 -0.10 -1.64
C LYS A 107 39.12 -1.37 -0.82
N ASN A 108 39.08 -2.48 -1.56
CA ASN A 108 39.28 -3.88 -1.16
C ASN A 108 38.27 -4.49 -0.15
N PHE A 109 37.18 -5.11 -0.66
CA PHE A 109 36.42 -6.07 0.16
C PHE A 109 35.66 -7.14 -0.65
N ASP A 110 36.11 -8.39 -0.47
CA ASP A 110 35.49 -9.73 -0.57
C ASP A 110 34.33 -10.04 -1.58
N ASP A 111 34.71 -10.67 -2.70
CA ASP A 111 33.88 -11.05 -3.87
C ASP A 111 32.61 -11.87 -3.56
N ARG A 112 32.66 -12.76 -2.55
CA ARG A 112 31.52 -13.64 -2.23
C ARG A 112 30.35 -12.89 -1.60
N MET A 113 30.65 -11.87 -0.79
CA MET A 113 29.62 -11.06 -0.14
C MET A 113 29.04 -10.03 -1.13
N GLU A 114 29.82 -9.65 -2.15
CA GLU A 114 29.39 -8.79 -3.25
C GLU A 114 28.39 -9.50 -4.18
N HIS A 115 28.59 -10.79 -4.48
CA HIS A 115 27.65 -11.54 -5.31
C HIS A 115 26.25 -11.67 -4.66
N PHE A 116 26.19 -12.03 -3.38
CA PHE A 116 24.92 -12.13 -2.63
C PHE A 116 24.29 -10.75 -2.38
N ALA A 117 25.10 -9.70 -2.24
CA ALA A 117 24.63 -8.32 -2.21
C ALA A 117 23.96 -7.91 -3.52
N GLY A 118 24.58 -8.25 -4.64
CA GLY A 118 24.05 -7.97 -5.97
C GLY A 118 22.74 -8.70 -6.27
N GLU A 119 22.52 -9.90 -5.73
CA GLU A 119 21.24 -10.60 -5.88
C GLU A 119 20.11 -9.94 -5.07
N GLN A 120 20.36 -9.57 -3.82
CA GLN A 120 19.34 -8.92 -2.98
C GLN A 120 19.03 -7.48 -3.45
N GLU A 121 20.04 -6.75 -3.94
CA GLU A 121 19.85 -5.46 -4.59
C GLU A 121 19.04 -5.61 -5.87
N ARG A 122 19.36 -6.60 -6.71
CA ARG A 122 18.55 -6.95 -7.88
C ARG A 122 17.13 -7.29 -7.48
N HIS A 123 16.91 -8.05 -6.40
CA HIS A 123 15.58 -8.39 -5.91
C HIS A 123 14.79 -7.19 -5.41
N PHE A 124 15.41 -6.31 -4.61
CA PHE A 124 14.77 -5.08 -4.14
C PHE A 124 14.43 -4.16 -5.31
N ARG A 125 15.38 -3.95 -6.22
CA ARG A 125 15.19 -3.12 -7.41
C ARG A 125 14.12 -3.72 -8.33
N TRP A 126 14.13 -5.03 -8.55
CA TRP A 126 13.12 -5.76 -9.32
C TRP A 126 11.75 -5.63 -8.68
N ARG A 127 11.63 -5.81 -7.36
CA ARG A 127 10.37 -5.66 -6.62
C ARG A 127 9.87 -4.22 -6.67
N PHE A 128 10.70 -3.25 -6.34
CA PHE A 128 10.34 -1.83 -6.33
C PHE A 128 9.92 -1.35 -7.72
N VAL A 129 10.71 -1.70 -8.74
CA VAL A 129 10.35 -1.45 -10.13
C VAL A 129 9.04 -2.16 -10.44
N ASN A 130 8.86 -3.45 -10.18
CA ASN A 130 7.62 -4.15 -10.52
C ASN A 130 6.38 -3.71 -9.73
N THR A 131 6.53 -3.10 -8.55
CA THR A 131 5.40 -2.51 -7.82
C THR A 131 4.98 -1.19 -8.44
N GLY A 132 5.92 -0.29 -8.77
CA GLY A 132 5.54 1.02 -9.32
C GLY A 132 5.49 1.09 -10.85
N ARG A 133 6.12 0.15 -11.55
CA ARG A 133 6.14 0.02 -13.01
C ARG A 133 4.72 -0.12 -13.59
N PRO A 134 3.83 -0.98 -13.07
CA PRO A 134 2.45 -1.06 -13.55
C PRO A 134 1.72 0.29 -13.47
N HIS A 135 1.99 1.10 -12.45
CA HIS A 135 1.35 2.41 -12.30
C HIS A 135 1.85 3.43 -13.33
N ILE A 136 3.15 3.44 -13.60
CA ILE A 136 3.76 4.34 -14.57
C ILE A 136 3.47 3.89 -16.01
N GLU A 137 3.53 2.59 -16.28
CA GLU A 137 3.14 2.02 -17.58
C GLU A 137 1.65 2.24 -17.86
N LEU A 138 0.78 2.06 -16.87
CA LEU A 138 -0.66 2.34 -17.05
C LEU A 138 -0.91 3.83 -17.32
N LEU A 139 -0.16 4.73 -16.68
CA LEU A 139 -0.25 6.16 -16.98
C LEU A 139 0.24 6.47 -18.39
N ALA A 140 1.39 5.92 -18.79
CA ALA A 140 1.93 6.07 -20.14
C ALA A 140 0.95 5.53 -21.19
N GLN A 141 0.40 4.33 -20.99
CA GLN A 141 -0.59 3.74 -21.90
C GLN A 141 -1.81 4.64 -22.05
N ARG A 142 -2.34 5.17 -20.94
CA ARG A 142 -3.50 6.09 -21.00
C ARG A 142 -3.21 7.39 -21.75
N ILE A 143 -2.00 7.91 -21.65
CA ILE A 143 -1.59 9.11 -22.40
C ILE A 143 -1.45 8.75 -23.88
N PHE A 144 -0.84 7.60 -24.19
CA PHE A 144 -0.69 7.13 -25.56
C PHE A 144 -2.05 6.88 -26.24
N ASP A 145 -2.98 6.23 -25.55
CA ASP A 145 -4.33 6.00 -26.07
C ASP A 145 -5.03 7.32 -26.39
N ALA A 146 -4.90 8.34 -25.52
CA ALA A 146 -5.44 9.66 -25.77
C ALA A 146 -4.77 10.36 -26.97
N LEU A 147 -3.45 10.25 -27.10
CA LEU A 147 -2.71 10.80 -28.24
C LEU A 147 -3.11 10.16 -29.57
N LYS A 148 -3.42 8.87 -29.57
CA LYS A 148 -3.85 8.12 -30.76
C LYS A 148 -5.20 8.57 -31.30
N GLU A 149 -6.07 9.14 -30.45
CA GLU A 149 -7.35 9.71 -30.90
C GLU A 149 -7.17 11.04 -31.66
N GLU A 150 -6.05 11.73 -31.46
CA GLU A 150 -5.81 13.08 -32.01
C GLU A 150 -4.69 13.13 -33.06
N LEU A 151 -3.76 12.18 -33.03
CA LEU A 151 -2.56 12.15 -33.88
C LEU A 151 -2.51 10.85 -34.68
N ASP A 152 -1.96 10.92 -35.89
CA ASP A 152 -1.68 9.76 -36.73
C ASP A 152 -0.24 9.75 -37.27
N GLY A 153 0.13 8.63 -37.88
CA GLY A 153 1.37 8.48 -38.65
C GLY A 153 2.65 8.95 -37.93
N PRO A 154 3.44 9.84 -38.56
CA PRO A 154 4.71 10.32 -38.00
C PRO A 154 4.56 11.12 -36.70
N GLU A 155 3.47 11.86 -36.54
CA GLU A 155 3.25 12.72 -35.37
C GLU A 155 2.96 11.88 -34.12
N LEU A 156 2.15 10.83 -34.26
CA LEU A 156 1.91 9.86 -33.19
C LEU A 156 3.21 9.15 -32.77
N THR A 157 4.07 8.82 -33.73
CA THR A 157 5.38 8.18 -33.48
C THR A 157 6.28 9.11 -32.66
N LEU A 158 6.38 10.39 -33.05
CA LEU A 158 7.16 11.38 -32.30
C LEU A 158 6.60 11.61 -30.89
N ALA A 159 5.27 11.63 -30.74
CA ALA A 159 4.63 11.77 -29.45
C ALA A 159 4.89 10.56 -28.53
N ALA A 160 4.87 9.34 -29.09
CA ALA A 160 5.23 8.12 -28.37
C ALA A 160 6.67 8.15 -27.85
N ASP A 161 7.62 8.59 -28.68
CA ASP A 161 9.02 8.72 -28.27
C ASP A 161 9.20 9.72 -27.12
N LYS A 162 8.53 10.88 -27.20
CA LYS A 162 8.54 11.87 -26.11
C LYS A 162 7.92 11.31 -24.83
N LEU A 163 6.86 10.50 -24.95
CA LEU A 163 6.21 9.87 -23.82
C LEU A 163 7.13 8.86 -23.12
N VAL A 164 7.82 8.01 -23.87
CA VAL A 164 8.80 7.05 -23.33
C VAL A 164 9.95 7.79 -22.62
N ARG A 165 10.48 8.86 -23.21
CA ARG A 165 11.52 9.68 -22.56
C ARG A 165 11.03 10.31 -21.26
N SER A 166 9.80 10.83 -21.26
CA SER A 166 9.16 11.40 -20.07
C SER A 166 8.95 10.35 -18.98
N GLN A 167 8.53 9.14 -19.36
CA GLN A 167 8.39 8.00 -18.46
C GLN A 167 9.72 7.64 -17.79
N GLN A 168 10.81 7.56 -18.56
CA GLN A 168 12.14 7.31 -18.03
C GLN A 168 12.61 8.42 -17.10
N HIS A 169 12.33 9.69 -17.43
CA HIS A 169 12.69 10.83 -16.60
C HIS A 169 11.94 10.82 -15.26
N LEU A 170 10.62 10.60 -15.27
CA LEU A 170 9.82 10.40 -14.07
C LEU A 170 10.39 9.27 -13.20
N TRP A 171 10.87 8.20 -13.84
CA TRP A 171 11.43 7.09 -13.10
C TRP A 171 12.69 7.44 -12.33
N ARG A 172 13.56 8.27 -12.93
CA ARG A 172 14.73 8.82 -12.23
C ARG A 172 14.29 9.68 -11.05
N LEU A 173 13.36 10.60 -11.24
CA LEU A 173 12.88 11.49 -10.17
C LEU A 173 12.30 10.72 -8.98
N VAL A 174 11.53 9.66 -9.22
CA VAL A 174 11.01 8.81 -8.13
C VAL A 174 12.16 8.09 -7.42
N CYS A 175 13.11 7.53 -8.16
CA CYS A 175 14.28 6.88 -7.57
C CYS A 175 15.07 7.86 -6.69
N ASP A 176 15.37 9.05 -7.20
CA ASP A 176 16.09 10.11 -6.50
C ASP A 176 15.36 10.53 -5.22
N HIS A 177 14.03 10.69 -5.29
CA HIS A 177 13.22 11.05 -4.13
C HIS A 177 13.22 9.96 -3.06
N VAL A 178 13.09 8.70 -3.47
CA VAL A 178 13.12 7.55 -2.56
C VAL A 178 14.49 7.43 -1.91
N GLU A 179 15.56 7.62 -2.68
CA GLU A 179 16.93 7.65 -2.17
C GLU A 179 17.11 8.75 -1.12
N ASP A 180 16.70 10.00 -1.42
CA ASP A 180 16.78 11.12 -0.47
C ASP A 180 16.00 10.83 0.83
N LYS A 181 14.78 10.29 0.72
CA LYS A 181 13.97 9.93 1.89
C LYS A 181 14.60 8.82 2.72
N LEU A 182 15.17 7.80 2.08
CA LEU A 182 15.91 6.74 2.76
C LEU A 182 17.14 7.32 3.46
N HIS A 183 17.91 8.15 2.77
CA HIS A 183 19.11 8.78 3.29
C HIS A 183 18.80 9.63 4.54
N LYS A 184 17.75 10.46 4.49
CA LYS A 184 17.26 11.26 5.63
C LYS A 184 16.82 10.39 6.80
N SER A 185 16.09 9.31 6.52
CA SER A 185 15.62 8.37 7.55
C SER A 185 16.78 7.67 8.26
N LEU A 186 17.83 7.32 7.52
CA LEU A 186 19.02 6.66 8.07
C LEU A 186 19.86 7.61 8.92
N LYS A 187 20.05 8.87 8.47
CA LYS A 187 20.73 9.91 9.26
C LYS A 187 20.01 10.12 10.60
N THR A 188 18.69 10.33 10.55
CA THR A 188 17.86 10.51 11.75
C THR A 188 17.96 9.30 12.70
N SER A 189 17.98 8.08 12.18
CA SER A 189 18.15 6.87 12.99
C SER A 189 19.53 6.78 13.64
N ARG A 190 20.59 7.29 13.00
CA ARG A 190 21.95 7.31 13.55
C ARG A 190 22.06 8.29 14.70
N ASP A 191 21.52 9.49 14.52
CA ASP A 191 21.60 10.56 15.51
C ASP A 191 20.80 10.19 16.77
N GLY A 192 19.61 9.57 16.60
CA GLY A 192 18.83 9.04 17.72
C GLY A 192 19.52 7.92 18.50
N ARG A 193 20.33 7.06 17.86
CA ARG A 193 21.13 6.04 18.57
C ARG A 193 22.31 6.65 19.32
N GLN A 194 22.99 7.65 18.75
CA GLN A 194 24.07 8.38 19.44
C GLN A 194 23.55 9.13 20.67
N GLN A 195 22.33 9.68 20.59
CA GLN A 195 21.71 10.37 21.71
C GLN A 195 21.30 9.39 22.82
N ARG A 196 20.71 8.24 22.49
CA ARG A 196 20.39 7.18 23.48
C ARG A 196 21.62 6.54 24.13
N SER A 197 22.70 6.35 23.39
CA SER A 197 23.96 5.82 23.94
C SER A 197 24.68 6.84 24.84
N ARG A 198 24.55 8.15 24.57
CA ARG A 198 25.04 9.20 25.49
C ARG A 198 24.22 9.30 26.77
N VAL A 199 22.90 9.20 26.70
CA VAL A 199 22.02 9.25 27.89
C VAL A 199 22.27 8.04 28.80
N SER A 200 22.36 6.83 28.22
CA SER A 200 22.66 5.61 29.00
C SER A 200 24.08 5.61 29.60
N PHE A 201 25.06 6.23 28.94
CA PHE A 201 26.40 6.41 29.52
C PHE A 201 26.36 7.38 30.72
N LEU A 202 25.65 8.51 30.62
CA LEU A 202 25.51 9.48 31.71
C LEU A 202 24.73 8.91 32.92
N GLU A 203 23.68 8.12 32.67
CA GLU A 203 22.92 7.43 33.74
C GLU A 203 23.72 6.32 34.44
N GLY A 204 24.65 5.67 33.73
CA GLY A 204 25.58 4.70 34.32
C GLY A 204 26.61 5.37 35.23
N THR A 205 27.25 6.44 34.75
CA THR A 205 28.30 7.14 35.51
C THR A 205 27.77 7.84 36.77
N LEU A 206 26.50 8.26 36.78
CA LEU A 206 25.86 8.86 37.97
C LEU A 206 25.52 7.84 39.06
N ARG A 207 25.37 6.55 38.72
CA ARG A 207 25.15 5.47 39.69
C ARG A 207 26.43 4.98 40.35
N ASP A 208 27.57 5.12 39.69
CA ASP A 208 28.88 4.72 40.23
C ASP A 208 29.51 5.80 41.13
N LEU A 209 28.88 6.97 41.27
CA LEU A 209 29.34 8.10 42.09
C LEU A 209 28.46 8.35 43.34
N SER A 210 27.47 7.47 43.60
CA SER A 210 26.56 7.50 44.76
C SER A 210 26.75 6.27 45.63
#